data_AF-A0AAN7J360-F1
#
_entry.id   AF-A0AAN7J360-F1
#
_cell.length_a   1.000
_cell.length_b   1.000
_cell.length_c   1.000
_cell.angle_alpha   90.00
_cell.angle_beta   90.00
_cell.angle_gamma   90.00
#
_symmetry.space_group_name_H-M   'P 1'
#
loop_
_entity.id
_entity.type
_entity.pdbx_description
1 polymer ?
#
loop_
_entity_poly.entity_id
_entity_poly.type
_entity_poly.pdbx_seq_one_letter_code
_entity_poly.pdbx_strand_id
1 'polypeptide(L)'
;MTLLTNNGASSSSFNHQCIYDVFLSFRGEDTCMDFTSNLNGFLNMMGINTFMDDDLPRGEEISAQLLEAIECSWILIIIFSENYASFTWCLNELVKILECKKNDQMVLPVFYKVDLLEVRNQRGKFRKALVKHEEKFKNNMKKVQQWMEGGFI
;
A
#
# COMPACT_ATOMS: atom_id res chain seq x y z
N MET A 1 24.19 53.65 5.38
CA MET A 1 23.84 52.56 6.31
C MET A 1 22.93 51.59 5.57
N THR A 2 23.48 50.47 5.15
CA THR A 2 22.74 49.29 4.70
C THR A 2 22.05 48.61 5.89
N LEU A 3 21.10 47.72 5.56
CA LEU A 3 20.52 46.63 6.36
C LEU A 3 19.23 46.97 7.12
N LEU A 4 18.12 46.20 7.07
CA LEU A 4 17.83 44.88 6.48
C LEU A 4 16.31 44.73 6.31
N THR A 5 15.89 44.16 5.19
CA THR A 5 14.57 43.56 5.01
C THR A 5 14.43 42.33 5.91
N ASN A 6 13.52 42.40 6.89
CA ASN A 6 13.15 41.23 7.69
C ASN A 6 12.12 40.41 6.92
N ASN A 7 12.60 39.56 5.99
CA ASN A 7 11.79 38.45 5.48
C ASN A 7 11.70 37.43 6.60
N GLY A 8 10.68 37.57 7.45
CA GLY A 8 10.28 36.51 8.35
C GLY A 8 9.95 35.28 7.50
N ALA A 9 10.82 34.27 7.57
CA ALA A 9 10.52 32.95 7.05
C ALA A 9 9.30 32.45 7.82
N SER A 10 8.13 32.59 7.21
CA SER A 10 6.93 31.91 7.68
C SER A 10 7.21 30.43 7.51
N SER A 11 7.55 29.73 8.59
CA SER A 11 7.48 28.27 8.58
C SER A 11 6.00 27.94 8.41
N SER A 12 5.56 27.74 7.18
CA SER A 12 4.33 27.01 6.93
C SER A 12 4.60 25.60 7.44
N SER A 13 4.32 25.37 8.72
CA SER A 13 3.98 24.03 9.18
C SER A 13 2.78 23.66 8.32
N PHE A 14 3.02 22.90 7.25
CA PHE A 14 1.96 22.27 6.50
C PHE A 14 1.27 21.35 7.51
N ASN A 15 0.23 21.86 8.15
CA ASN A 15 -0.75 21.04 8.83
C ASN A 15 -1.50 20.32 7.70
N HIS A 16 -0.84 19.36 7.05
CA HIS A 16 -1.54 18.32 6.32
C HIS A 16 -2.35 17.59 7.39
N GLN A 17 -3.58 18.05 7.59
CA GLN A 17 -4.55 17.34 8.39
C GLN A 17 -4.74 16.00 7.70
N CYS A 18 -4.13 14.99 8.30
CA CYS A 18 -4.28 13.60 7.91
C CYS A 18 -5.77 13.26 7.86
N ILE A 19 -6.32 13.05 6.66
CA ILE A 19 -7.75 12.81 6.47
C ILE A 19 -8.15 11.33 6.62
N TYR A 20 -7.19 10.41 6.57
CA TYR A 20 -7.42 8.97 6.65
C TYR A 20 -6.87 8.39 7.94
N ASP A 21 -7.66 7.56 8.60
CA ASP A 21 -7.24 6.75 9.75
C ASP A 21 -6.66 5.41 9.29
N VAL A 22 -7.25 4.85 8.22
CA VAL A 22 -6.93 3.51 7.71
C VAL A 22 -6.67 3.54 6.21
N PHE A 23 -5.58 2.91 5.78
CA PHE A 23 -5.30 2.60 4.39
C PHE A 23 -5.64 1.12 4.11
N LEU A 24 -6.42 0.85 3.07
CA LEU A 24 -6.78 -0.50 2.63
C LEU A 24 -6.05 -0.84 1.32
N SER A 25 -5.08 -1.75 1.40
CA SER A 25 -4.42 -2.37 0.26
C SER A 25 -5.07 -3.72 -0.06
N PHE A 26 -5.50 -3.93 -1.30
CA PHE A 26 -6.19 -5.17 -1.68
C PHE A 26 -6.13 -5.42 -3.18
N ARG A 27 -6.40 -6.66 -3.58
CA ARG A 27 -6.69 -6.97 -4.99
C ARG A 27 -8.16 -6.71 -5.26
N GLY A 28 -8.45 -5.70 -6.07
CA GLY A 28 -9.79 -5.25 -6.41
C GLY A 28 -10.64 -6.34 -7.05
N GLU A 29 -10.07 -7.10 -7.99
CA GLU A 29 -10.75 -8.22 -8.64
C GLU A 29 -11.17 -9.33 -7.67
N ASP A 30 -10.44 -9.52 -6.57
CA ASP A 30 -10.70 -10.60 -5.62
C ASP A 30 -11.67 -10.18 -4.50
N THR A 31 -11.66 -8.90 -4.11
CA THR A 31 -12.26 -8.47 -2.83
C THR A 31 -13.03 -7.15 -2.85
N CYS A 32 -12.95 -6.35 -3.93
CA CYS A 32 -13.52 -4.99 -3.97
C CYS A 32 -15.01 -4.99 -3.63
N MET A 33 -15.80 -5.80 -4.33
CA MET A 33 -17.27 -5.81 -4.21
C MET A 33 -17.81 -6.60 -3.02
N ASP A 34 -16.94 -7.32 -2.30
CA ASP A 34 -17.32 -8.27 -1.26
C ASP A 34 -16.70 -7.89 0.09
N PHE A 35 -15.58 -8.52 0.44
CA PHE A 35 -14.94 -8.39 1.75
C PHE A 35 -14.48 -6.95 2.02
N THR A 36 -13.81 -6.32 1.05
CA THR A 36 -13.21 -5.00 1.25
C THR A 36 -14.26 -3.90 1.30
N SER A 37 -15.28 -3.93 0.42
CA SER A 37 -16.41 -2.98 0.50
C SER A 37 -17.15 -3.08 1.84
N ASN A 38 -17.39 -4.30 2.34
CA ASN A 38 -18.03 -4.48 3.65
C ASN A 38 -17.15 -3.95 4.79
N LEU A 39 -15.85 -4.29 4.81
CA LEU A 39 -14.91 -3.77 5.80
C LEU A 39 -14.89 -2.24 5.80
N ASN A 40 -14.78 -1.64 4.62
CA ASN A 40 -14.80 -0.21 4.42
C ASN A 40 -16.11 0.42 4.93
N GLY A 41 -17.25 -0.19 4.62
CA GLY A 41 -18.56 0.26 5.09
C GLY A 41 -18.69 0.24 6.60
N PHE A 42 -18.23 -0.82 7.26
CA PHE A 42 -18.25 -0.92 8.72
C PHE A 42 -17.32 0.09 9.40
N LEU A 43 -16.11 0.28 8.87
CA LEU A 43 -15.17 1.28 9.39
C LEU A 43 -15.76 2.70 9.29
N ASN A 44 -16.30 3.06 8.13
CA ASN A 44 -16.94 4.36 7.93
C ASN A 44 -18.17 4.56 8.83
N MET A 45 -18.98 3.51 9.06
CA MET A 45 -20.10 3.57 9.99
C MET A 45 -19.66 3.84 11.44
N MET A 46 -18.45 3.42 11.81
CA MET A 46 -17.84 3.70 13.12
C MET A 46 -17.11 5.06 13.17
N GLY A 47 -17.17 5.86 12.09
CA GLY A 47 -16.49 7.14 11.99
C GLY A 47 -14.98 7.04 11.73
N ILE A 48 -14.50 5.89 11.26
CA ILE A 48 -13.10 5.66 10.87
C ILE A 48 -12.97 5.96 9.37
N ASN A 49 -12.21 6.99 9.03
CA ASN A 49 -11.99 7.42 7.66
C ASN A 49 -10.99 6.49 6.96
N THR A 50 -11.42 5.92 5.84
CA THR A 50 -10.63 4.94 5.09
C THR A 50 -10.22 5.47 3.73
N PHE A 51 -9.00 5.16 3.33
CA PHE A 51 -8.59 5.20 1.93
C PHE A 51 -8.65 3.79 1.34
N MET A 52 -9.43 3.60 0.28
CA MET A 52 -9.46 2.36 -0.49
C MET A 52 -8.62 2.54 -1.76
N ASP A 53 -7.56 1.75 -1.92
CA ASP A 53 -6.92 1.62 -3.24
C ASP A 53 -7.74 0.63 -4.07
N ASP A 54 -8.68 1.14 -4.87
CA ASP A 54 -9.60 0.33 -5.68
C ASP A 54 -8.96 -0.27 -6.94
N ASP A 55 -7.63 -0.41 -6.96
CA ASP A 55 -6.86 -1.05 -8.02
C ASP A 55 -7.10 -0.41 -9.41
N LEU A 56 -7.64 0.83 -9.45
CA LEU A 56 -7.91 1.53 -10.70
C LEU A 56 -6.58 1.86 -11.39
N PRO A 57 -6.40 1.49 -12.68
CA PRO A 57 -5.11 1.59 -13.36
C PRO A 57 -4.73 3.06 -13.58
N ARG A 58 -3.98 3.64 -12.64
CA ARG A 58 -3.42 4.99 -12.74
C ARG A 58 -1.95 4.91 -13.17
N GLY A 59 -1.71 4.44 -14.40
CA GLY A 59 -0.37 4.42 -15.00
C GLY A 59 0.64 3.51 -14.29
N GLU A 60 1.93 3.65 -14.61
CA GLU A 60 3.01 2.88 -13.98
C GLU A 60 3.52 3.51 -12.67
N GLU A 61 3.13 4.76 -12.40
CA GLU A 61 3.66 5.57 -11.31
C GLU A 61 2.63 5.70 -10.18
N ILE A 62 3.09 5.50 -8.95
CA ILE A 62 2.27 5.62 -7.75
C ILE A 62 1.90 7.08 -7.56
N SER A 63 0.60 7.36 -7.47
CA SER A 63 0.11 8.74 -7.37
C SER A 63 0.54 9.39 -6.05
N ALA A 64 0.77 10.70 -6.07
CA ALA A 64 1.06 11.49 -4.86
C ALA A 64 -0.04 11.33 -3.78
N GLN A 65 -1.30 11.19 -4.21
CA GLN A 65 -2.44 10.92 -3.34
C GLN A 65 -2.31 9.58 -2.59
N LEU A 66 -1.79 8.54 -3.27
CA LEU A 66 -1.57 7.23 -2.65
C LEU A 66 -0.48 7.30 -1.59
N LEU A 67 0.64 7.97 -1.90
CA LEU A 67 1.73 8.18 -0.94
C LEU A 67 1.27 8.98 0.27
N GLU A 68 0.52 10.07 0.04
CA GLU A 68 -0.07 10.85 1.12
C GLU A 68 -0.98 9.97 1.98
N ALA A 69 -1.86 9.15 1.38
CA ALA A 69 -2.73 8.26 2.13
C ALA A 69 -1.95 7.22 2.96
N ILE A 70 -0.88 6.64 2.41
CA ILE A 70 0.00 5.71 3.13
C ILE A 70 0.70 6.41 4.30
N GLU A 71 1.29 7.58 4.08
CA GLU A 71 2.07 8.30 5.10
C GLU A 71 1.20 8.94 6.19
N CYS A 72 -0.04 9.27 5.86
CA CYS A 72 -1.00 9.88 6.78
C CYS A 72 -1.68 8.81 7.66
N SER A 73 -2.13 7.69 7.07
CA SER A 73 -2.94 6.69 7.79
C SER A 73 -2.24 6.11 9.02
N TRP A 74 -2.97 5.85 10.10
CA TRP A 74 -2.40 5.23 11.31
C TRP A 74 -2.31 3.71 11.20
N ILE A 75 -3.24 3.11 10.46
CA ILE A 75 -3.32 1.66 10.27
C ILE A 75 -3.28 1.37 8.76
N LEU A 76 -2.38 0.48 8.36
CA LEU A 76 -2.23 0.00 6.99
C LEU A 76 -2.70 -1.45 6.96
N ILE A 77 -3.92 -1.69 6.46
CA ILE A 77 -4.47 -3.04 6.32
C ILE A 77 -4.14 -3.57 4.93
N ILE A 78 -3.44 -4.70 4.88
CA ILE A 78 -3.07 -5.37 3.62
C ILE A 78 -3.85 -6.67 3.51
N ILE A 79 -4.75 -6.74 2.54
CA ILE A 79 -5.65 -7.88 2.32
C ILE A 79 -5.04 -8.77 1.25
N PHE A 80 -4.30 -9.78 1.70
CA PHE A 80 -3.75 -10.81 0.83
C PHE A 80 -4.86 -11.76 0.39
N SER A 81 -5.13 -11.77 -0.91
CA SER A 81 -6.05 -12.68 -1.58
C SER A 81 -5.31 -13.54 -2.61
N GLU A 82 -6.03 -14.49 -3.22
CA GLU A 82 -5.46 -15.49 -4.13
C GLU A 82 -4.59 -14.88 -5.25
N ASN A 83 -5.03 -13.77 -5.83
CA ASN A 83 -4.37 -13.14 -6.98
C ASN A 83 -3.58 -11.88 -6.63
N TYR A 84 -3.39 -11.57 -5.34
CA TYR A 84 -2.68 -10.37 -4.91
C TYR A 84 -1.28 -10.27 -5.56
N ALA A 85 -0.47 -11.32 -5.45
CA ALA A 85 0.87 -11.35 -6.05
C ALA A 85 0.87 -11.47 -7.58
N SER A 86 -0.27 -11.76 -8.22
CA SER A 86 -0.37 -11.87 -9.68
C SER A 86 -0.34 -10.50 -10.37
N PHE A 87 -0.65 -9.42 -9.65
CA PHE A 87 -0.71 -8.07 -10.20
C PHE A 87 0.46 -7.22 -9.70
N THR A 88 1.21 -6.63 -10.62
CA THR A 88 2.42 -5.86 -10.29
C THR A 88 2.11 -4.59 -9.51
N TRP A 89 0.90 -4.05 -9.64
CA TRP A 89 0.45 -2.88 -8.86
C TRP A 89 0.42 -3.20 -7.37
N CYS A 90 -0.30 -4.27 -6.96
CA CYS A 90 -0.37 -4.71 -5.57
C CYS A 90 1.04 -4.96 -4.97
N LEU A 91 1.96 -5.55 -5.74
CA LEU A 91 3.34 -5.77 -5.28
C LEU A 91 4.15 -4.47 -5.15
N ASN A 92 3.96 -3.52 -6.07
CA ASN A 92 4.59 -2.21 -6.00
C ASN A 92 4.06 -1.39 -4.81
N GLU A 93 2.75 -1.43 -4.58
CA GLU A 93 2.09 -0.80 -3.46
C GLU A 93 2.56 -1.38 -2.14
N LEU A 94 2.66 -2.72 -2.02
CA LEU A 94 3.23 -3.37 -0.84
C LEU A 94 4.66 -2.88 -0.55
N VAL A 95 5.52 -2.81 -1.56
CA VAL A 95 6.89 -2.26 -1.38
C VAL A 95 6.82 -0.81 -0.90
N LYS A 96 5.94 0.03 -1.46
CA LYS A 96 5.80 1.42 -0.99
C LYS A 96 5.25 1.54 0.41
N ILE A 97 4.30 0.70 0.81
CA ILE A 97 3.84 0.64 2.19
C ILE A 97 5.02 0.34 3.11
N LEU A 98 5.85 -0.65 2.77
CA LEU A 98 7.00 -1.03 3.59
C LEU A 98 8.13 0.02 3.60
N GLU A 99 8.31 0.75 2.50
CA GLU A 99 9.30 1.85 2.38
C GLU A 99 8.84 3.13 3.10
N CYS A 100 7.57 3.51 2.95
CA CYS A 100 7.01 4.76 3.45
C CYS A 100 6.46 4.64 4.88
N LYS A 101 6.25 3.42 5.39
CA LYS A 101 5.67 3.29 6.73
C LYS A 101 6.54 3.96 7.79
N LYS A 102 5.90 4.77 8.62
CA LYS A 102 6.50 5.35 9.81
C LYS A 102 6.52 4.33 10.94
N ASN A 103 7.38 4.56 11.93
CA ASN A 103 7.56 3.61 13.05
C ASN A 103 6.34 3.50 13.97
N ASP A 104 5.46 4.50 13.95
CA ASP A 104 4.22 4.60 14.71
C ASP A 104 2.99 4.05 13.97
N GLN A 105 3.11 3.73 12.69
CA GLN A 105 2.02 3.12 11.91
C GLN A 105 1.92 1.62 12.18
N MET A 106 0.68 1.12 12.29
CA MET A 106 0.39 -0.28 12.47
C MET A 106 0.12 -0.95 11.11
N VAL A 107 0.86 -2.01 10.78
CA VAL A 107 0.59 -2.81 9.58
C VAL A 107 -0.19 -4.08 9.98
N LEU A 108 -1.36 -4.27 9.39
CA LEU A 108 -2.27 -5.40 9.68
C LEU A 108 -2.47 -6.28 8.43
N PRO A 109 -1.79 -7.44 8.35
CA PRO A 109 -2.09 -8.40 7.29
C PRO A 109 -3.43 -9.11 7.54
N VAL A 110 -4.26 -9.18 6.51
CA VAL A 110 -5.49 -9.97 6.45
C VAL A 110 -5.32 -11.03 5.35
N PHE A 111 -5.55 -12.30 5.70
CA PHE A 111 -5.39 -13.42 4.78
C PHE A 111 -6.78 -13.88 4.30
N TYR A 112 -7.24 -13.35 3.16
CA TYR A 112 -8.56 -13.64 2.62
C TYR A 112 -8.52 -14.85 1.69
N LYS A 113 -9.06 -15.98 2.17
CA LYS A 113 -9.15 -17.25 1.42
C LYS A 113 -7.80 -17.76 0.89
N VAL A 114 -6.71 -17.43 1.59
CA VAL A 114 -5.34 -17.88 1.29
C VAL A 114 -4.70 -18.46 2.55
N ASP A 115 -3.73 -19.35 2.36
CA ASP A 115 -2.92 -19.89 3.45
C ASP A 115 -1.85 -18.86 3.87
N LEU A 116 -1.80 -18.56 5.16
CA LEU A 116 -0.82 -17.64 5.76
C LEU A 116 0.63 -18.07 5.48
N LEU A 117 0.92 -19.37 5.45
CA LEU A 117 2.24 -19.90 5.13
C LEU A 117 2.59 -19.78 3.65
N GLU A 118 1.60 -19.80 2.75
CA GLU A 118 1.84 -19.55 1.32
C GLU A 118 2.24 -18.10 1.09
N VAL A 119 1.58 -17.16 1.76
CA VAL A 119 1.89 -15.72 1.68
C VAL A 119 3.26 -15.45 2.29
N ARG A 120 3.44 -15.77 3.58
CA ARG A 120 4.66 -15.45 4.34
C ARG A 120 5.92 -16.05 3.74
N ASN A 121 5.86 -17.32 3.35
CA ASN A 121 7.02 -18.02 2.80
C ASN A 121 7.12 -17.94 1.28
N GLN A 122 6.25 -17.17 0.62
CA GLN A 122 6.23 -17.02 -0.83
C GLN A 122 6.17 -18.38 -1.54
N ARG A 123 5.22 -19.23 -1.14
CA ARG A 123 5.01 -20.59 -1.66
C ARG A 123 3.70 -20.67 -2.45
N GLY A 124 3.36 -21.87 -2.92
CA GLY A 124 2.06 -22.13 -3.57
C GLY A 124 1.77 -21.17 -4.73
N LYS A 125 0.60 -20.52 -4.68
CA LYS A 125 0.16 -19.60 -5.76
C LYS A 125 1.00 -18.32 -5.80
N PHE A 126 1.46 -17.83 -4.64
CA PHE A 126 2.32 -16.64 -4.55
C PHE A 126 3.68 -16.87 -5.22
N ARG A 127 4.32 -18.04 -5.00
CA ARG A 127 5.57 -18.37 -5.72
C ARG A 127 5.36 -18.41 -7.22
N LYS A 128 4.28 -19.05 -7.68
CA LYS A 128 3.97 -19.18 -9.11
C LYS A 128 3.79 -17.81 -9.76
N ALA A 129 3.14 -16.87 -9.06
CA ALA A 129 2.99 -15.49 -9.52
C ALA A 129 4.35 -14.77 -9.60
N LEU A 130 5.19 -14.87 -8.56
CA LEU A 130 6.52 -14.26 -8.54
C LEU A 130 7.42 -14.80 -9.66
N VAL A 131 7.43 -16.11 -9.91
CA VAL A 131 8.20 -16.71 -11.02
C VAL A 131 7.74 -16.20 -12.39
N LYS A 132 6.42 -16.04 -12.61
CA LYS A 132 5.93 -15.42 -13.84
C LYS A 132 6.42 -13.98 -14.00
N HIS A 133 6.52 -13.23 -12.89
CA HIS A 133 7.09 -11.89 -12.91
C HIS A 133 8.61 -11.90 -13.13
N GLU A 134 9.36 -12.82 -12.53
CA GLU A 134 10.78 -13.05 -12.83
C GLU A 134 10.96 -13.23 -14.34
N GLU A 135 10.08 -14.00 -14.99
CA GLU A 135 10.14 -14.21 -16.43
C GLU A 135 9.75 -12.99 -17.27
N LYS A 136 8.74 -12.25 -16.85
CA LYS A 136 8.28 -11.04 -17.53
C LYS A 136 9.28 -9.89 -17.41
N PHE A 137 9.96 -9.78 -16.26
CA PHE A 137 10.90 -8.71 -15.93
C PHE A 137 12.35 -9.19 -15.93
N LYS A 138 12.72 -10.19 -16.74
CA LYS A 138 14.12 -10.66 -16.89
C LYS A 138 15.13 -9.55 -17.14
N ASN A 139 14.72 -8.49 -17.84
CA ASN A 139 15.57 -7.32 -18.13
C ASN A 139 15.56 -6.25 -17.01
N ASN A 140 14.76 -6.43 -15.96
CA ASN A 140 14.65 -5.56 -14.78
C ASN A 140 14.47 -6.39 -13.51
N MET A 141 15.43 -7.27 -13.23
CA MET A 141 15.40 -8.18 -12.08
C MET A 141 15.40 -7.44 -10.73
N LYS A 142 15.88 -6.18 -10.69
CA LYS A 142 15.87 -5.35 -9.49
C LYS A 142 14.45 -5.18 -8.93
N LYS A 143 13.46 -5.00 -9.81
CA LYS A 143 12.05 -4.86 -9.42
C LYS A 143 11.53 -6.14 -8.74
N VAL A 144 11.90 -7.29 -9.28
CA VAL A 144 11.45 -8.59 -8.75
C VAL A 144 12.15 -8.91 -7.43
N GLN A 145 13.42 -8.55 -7.29
CA GLN A 145 14.15 -8.64 -6.03
C GLN A 145 13.49 -7.81 -4.93
N GLN A 146 13.11 -6.56 -5.22
CA GLN A 146 12.42 -5.71 -4.23
C GLN A 146 11.14 -6.35 -3.70
N TRP A 147 10.34 -6.98 -4.56
CA TRP A 147 9.12 -7.69 -4.13
C TRP A 147 9.42 -8.92 -3.26
N MET A 148 10.53 -9.62 -3.52
CA MET A 148 10.93 -10.79 -2.72
C MET A 148 11.56 -10.40 -1.38
N GLU A 149 12.38 -9.34 -1.37
CA GLU A 149 13.11 -8.84 -0.21
C GLU A 149 12.21 -8.09 0.77
N GLY A 150 11.20 -7.36 0.28
CA GLY A 150 10.24 -6.66 1.13
C GLY A 150 9.53 -7.59 2.12
N GLY A 151 9.38 -8.87 1.77
CA GLY A 151 8.70 -9.87 2.60
C GLY A 151 7.18 -9.62 2.65
N PHE A 152 6.41 -10.70 2.70
CA PHE A 152 4.99 -10.59 3.03
C PHE A 152 4.86 -10.80 4.55
N ILE A 153 4.94 -9.70 5.31
CA ILE A 153 4.60 -9.50 6.75
C ILE A 153 4.57 -10.72 7.70
#